data_AF-C2G3K9-F1
#
_entry.id   AF-C2G3K9-F1
#
_cell.length_a   1.000
_cell.length_b   1.000
_cell.length_c   1.000
_cell.angle_alpha   90.00
_cell.angle_beta   90.00
_cell.angle_gamma   90.00
#
_symmetry.space_group_name_H-M   'P 1'
#
loop_
_entity.id
_entity.type
_entity.pdbx_description
1 polymer ?
#
loop_
_entity_poly.entity_id
_entity_poly.type
_entity_poly.pdbx_seq_one_letter_code
_entity_poly.pdbx_strand_id
1 'polypeptide(L)' 'MARPETLRLHQDIRHEFERMSKIKAHGVQKFTYEYIFNEIAIKFYKSPKTIENIVFNRTSVSKMTTSKQTVLF' A
#
# COMPACT_ATOMS: atom_id res chain seq x y z
N MET A 1 -18.61 0.05 9.35
CA MET A 1 -18.37 1.03 8.27
C MET A 1 -16.96 1.56 8.43
N ALA A 2 -16.11 1.47 7.41
CA ALA A 2 -14.76 2.05 7.47
C ALA A 2 -14.88 3.58 7.37
N ARG A 3 -14.15 4.31 8.22
CA ARG A 3 -14.13 5.78 8.17
C ARG A 3 -13.45 6.24 6.88
N PRO A 4 -13.92 7.33 6.23
CA PRO A 4 -13.31 7.83 4.99
C PRO A 4 -11.83 8.21 5.18
N GLU A 5 -11.47 8.66 6.38
CA GLU A 5 -10.10 8.97 6.77
C GLU A 5 -9.18 7.73 6.73
N THR A 6 -9.68 6.58 7.19
CA THR A 6 -8.97 5.30 7.15
C THR A 6 -8.76 4.82 5.72
N LEU A 7 -9.75 5.03 4.85
CA LEU A 7 -9.64 4.68 3.44
C LEU A 7 -8.55 5.50 2.74
N ARG A 8 -8.50 6.82 3.00
CA ARG A 8 -7.46 7.71 2.50
C ARG A 8 -6.08 7.27 2.97
N LEU A 9 -5.90 7.04 4.27
CA LEU A 9 -4.65 6.54 4.83
C LEU A 9 -4.17 5.25 4.14
N HIS A 10 -5.08 4.30 3.90
CA HIS A 10 -4.74 3.05 3.21
C HIS A 10 -4.39 3.26 1.73
N GLN A 11 -4.94 4.27 1.07
CA GLN A 11 -4.56 4.65 -0.29
C GLN A 11 -3.17 5.30 -0.29
N ASP A 12 -2.91 6.24 0.62
CA ASP A 12 -1.60 6.91 0.75
C ASP A 12 -0.47 5.90 1.00
N ILE A 13 -0.70 4.93 1.90
CA ILE A 13 0.26 3.83 2.17
C ILE A 13 0.55 3.01 0.92
N ARG A 14 -0.48 2.68 0.13
CA ARG A 14 -0.33 1.91 -1.11
C ARG A 14 0.43 2.70 -2.18
N HIS A 15 0.15 3.99 -2.31
CA HIS A 15 0.86 4.88 -3.23
C HIS A 15 2.34 4.99 -2.86
N GLU A 16 2.66 5.13 -1.56
CA GLU A 16 4.04 5.18 -1.10
C GLU A 16 4.80 3.88 -1.38
N PHE A 17 4.15 2.73 -1.12
CA PHE A 17 4.71 1.42 -1.43
C PHE A 17 5.00 1.26 -2.92
N GLU A 18 4.05 1.62 -3.78
CA GLU A 18 4.24 1.56 -5.22
C GLU A 18 5.38 2.47 -5.69
N ARG A 19 5.45 3.71 -5.16
CA ARG A 19 6.53 4.66 -5.45
C ARG A 19 7.89 4.07 -5.11
N MET A 20 8.05 3.50 -3.92
CA MET A 20 9.33 2.90 -3.48
C MET A 20 9.66 1.61 -4.24
N SER A 21 8.64 0.78 -4.54
CA SER A 21 8.82 -0.47 -5.29
C SER A 21 9.21 -0.22 -6.75
N LYS A 22 8.84 0.94 -7.33
CA LYS A 22 9.25 1.35 -8.68
C LYS A 22 10.70 1.81 -8.76
N ILE A 23 11.36 2.09 -7.63
CA ILE A 23 12.77 2.48 -7.63
C ILE A 23 13.61 1.25 -7.96
N LYS A 24 14.22 1.26 -9.14
CA LYS A 24 15.09 0.19 -9.64
C LYS A 24 16.54 0.66 -9.68
N ALA A 25 17.46 -0.25 -9.39
CA ALA A 25 18.89 -0.09 -9.56
C ALA A 25 19.42 -1.32 -10.31
N HIS A 26 20.27 -1.15 -11.32
CA HIS A 26 20.81 -2.25 -12.12
C HIS A 26 19.73 -3.19 -12.71
N GLY A 27 18.57 -2.64 -13.08
CA GLY A 27 17.44 -3.40 -13.62
C GLY A 27 16.62 -4.18 -12.58
N VAL A 28 17.06 -4.24 -11.33
CA VAL A 28 16.35 -4.92 -10.22
C VAL A 28 15.73 -3.90 -9.25
N GLN A 29 14.75 -4.33 -8.47
CA GLN A 29 14.18 -3.49 -7.41
C GLN A 29 15.28 -3.10 -6.42
N LYS A 30 15.45 -1.80 -6.18
CA LYS A 30 16.55 -1.28 -5.35
C LYS A 30 16.40 -1.68 -3.88
N PHE A 31 15.16 -1.70 -3.39
CA PHE A 31 14.85 -1.90 -1.97
C PHE A 31 14.08 -3.20 -1.77
N THR A 32 14.43 -3.96 -0.72
CA THR A 32 13.67 -5.14 -0.31
C THR A 32 12.31 -4.73 0.25
N TYR A 33 11.33 -5.64 0.21
CA TYR A 33 10.01 -5.39 0.77
C TYR A 33 10.08 -5.04 2.26
N GLU A 34 10.92 -5.72 3.05
CA GLU A 34 11.11 -5.44 4.47
C GLU A 34 11.61 -4.02 4.73
N TYR A 35 12.56 -3.53 3.92
CA TYR A 35 13.04 -2.15 4.02
C TYR A 35 11.91 -1.16 3.70
N ILE A 36 11.19 -1.39 2.60
CA ILE A 36 10.06 -0.52 2.21
C ILE A 36 8.99 -0.49 3.31
N PHE A 37 8.64 -1.63 3.90
CA PHE A 37 7.65 -1.67 4.99
C PHE A 37 8.10 -0.91 6.23
N ASN A 38 9.39 -0.98 6.60
CA ASN A 38 9.94 -0.23 7.72
C ASN A 38 9.94 1.28 7.46
N GLU A 39 10.35 1.73 6.28
CA GLU A 39 10.35 3.15 5.91
C GLU A 39 8.93 3.74 5.93
N ILE A 40 7.96 3.01 5.37
CA ILE A 40 6.55 3.41 5.37
C ILE A 40 5.98 3.37 6.79
N ALA A 41 6.34 2.37 7.59
CA ALA A 41 5.93 2.24 8.98
C ALA A 41 6.35 3.46 9.82
N ILE A 42 7.58 3.94 9.64
CA ILE A 42 8.09 5.15 10.29
C ILE A 42 7.29 6.38 9.82
N LYS A 43 7.08 6.53 8.51
CA LYS A 43 6.36 7.68 7.92
C LYS A 43 4.91 7.80 8.39
N PHE A 44 4.21 6.67 8.53
CA PHE A 44 2.79 6.63 8.88
C PHE A 44 2.52 6.28 10.35
N TYR A 45 3.57 6.16 11.17
CA TYR A 45 3.49 5.77 12.59
C TYR A 45 2.67 4.49 12.79
N LYS A 46 2.94 3.47 11.96
CA LYS A 46 2.30 2.14 12.01
C LYS A 46 3.33 1.04 12.15
N SER A 47 2.89 -0.16 12.51
CA SER A 47 3.79 -1.32 12.49
C SER A 47 4.01 -1.82 11.05
N PRO A 48 5.20 -2.33 10.72
CA PRO A 48 5.50 -2.89 9.38
C PRO A 48 4.49 -3.96 8.97
N LYS A 49 4.07 -4.81 9.92
CA LYS A 49 3.03 -5.83 9.72
C LYS A 49 1.67 -5.23 9.35
N THR A 50 1.33 -4.05 9.88
CA THR A 50 0.12 -3.33 9.48
C THR A 50 0.23 -2.80 8.05
N ILE A 51 1.38 -2.25 7.69
CA ILE A 51 1.65 -1.80 6.32
C ILE A 51 1.55 -2.98 5.33
N GLU A 52 2.17 -4.11 5.63
CA GLU A 52 2.07 -5.34 4.84
C GLU A 52 0.60 -5.74 4.62
N ASN A 53 -0.20 -5.77 5.68
CA ASN A 53 -1.61 -6.14 5.60
C ASN A 53 -2.44 -5.15 4.75
N ILE A 54 -2.12 -3.85 4.81
CA ILE A 54 -2.78 -2.82 4.01
C ILE A 54 -2.38 -2.96 2.53
N VAL A 55 -1.10 -3.16 2.23
CA VAL A 55 -0.58 -3.29 0.86
C VAL A 55 -1.08 -4.57 0.19
N PHE A 56 -0.98 -5.72 0.85
CA PHE A 56 -1.45 -7.01 0.31
C PHE A 56 -2.94 -7.24 0.47
N ASN A 57 -3.69 -6.18 0.83
CA ASN A 57 -5.14 -6.22 0.79
C ASN A 57 -5.75 -7.32 1.69
N ARG A 58 -5.00 -7.76 2.72
CA ARG A 58 -5.42 -8.78 3.71
C ARG A 58 -6.38 -8.21 4.76
N THR A 59 -6.72 -6.93 4.65
CA THR A 59 -7.69 -6.27 5.52
C THR A 59 -9.10 -6.35 4.95
N SER A 60 -10.08 -6.59 5.82
CA SER A 60 -11.51 -6.76 5.50
C SER A 60 -12.17 -5.55 4.82
N VAL A 61 -11.49 -4.41 4.77
CA VAL A 61 -11.97 -3.15 4.17
C VAL A 61 -12.02 -3.21 2.63
N SER A 62 -11.18 -4.02 1.99
CA SER A 62 -11.02 -3.98 0.53
C SER A 62 -12.04 -4.80 -0.26
N LYS A 63 -12.81 -5.67 0.41
CA LYS A 63 -13.90 -6.42 -0.26
C LYS A 63 -14.99 -5.50 -0.85
N MET A 64 -14.95 -4.20 -0.60
CA MET A 64 -16.00 -3.24 -0.93
C MET A 64 -15.68 -2.30 -2.11
N THR A 65 -14.44 -2.27 -2.62
CA THR A 65 -14.00 -1.31 -3.67
C THR A 65 -13.88 -1.89 -5.09
N THR A 66 -14.05 -3.20 -5.30
CA THR A 66 -13.83 -3.85 -6.61
C THR A 66 -14.97 -3.67 -7.63
N SER A 67 -16.03 -2.90 -7.34
CA SER A 67 -17.20 -2.85 -8.24
C SER A 67 -17.22 -1.73 -9.29
N LYS A 68 -16.13 -0.99 -9.52
CA LYS A 68 -16.09 0.04 -10.58
C LYS A 68 -14.74 0.11 -11.32
N GLN A 69 -14.47 -0.90 -12.14
CA GLN A 69 -13.64 -0.73 -13.33
C GLN A 69 -14.37 -1.40 -14.50
N THR A 70 -15.44 -0.74 -14.94
CA THR A 70 -16.03 -1.03 -16.25
C THR A 70 -15.16 -0.32 -17.28
N VAL A 71 -14.39 -1.16 -17.97
CA VAL A 71 -13.83 -1.02 -19.31
C VAL A 71 -14.48 0.10 -20.14
N LEU A 72 -13.68 1.04 -20.63
CA LEU A 72 -13.97 1.81 -21.82
C LEU A 72 -12.76 1.67 -22.74
N PHE A 73 -12.96 0.84 -23.77
CA PHE A 73 -12.16 0.81 -25.00
C PHE A 73 -12.60 1.97 -25.90
#